data_AF-A0A7S4MKN0-F1
#
_entry.id   AF-A0A7S4MKN0-F1
#
_cell.length_a   1.000
_cell.length_b   1.000
_cell.length_c   1.000
_cell.angle_alpha   90.00
_cell.angle_beta   90.00
_cell.angle_gamma   90.00
#
_symmetry.space_group_name_H-M   'P 1'
#
loop_
_entity.id
_entity.type
_entity.pdbx_description
1 polymer ?
#
loop_
_entity_poly.entity_id
_entity_poly.type
_entity_poly.pdbx_seq_one_letter_code
_entity_poly.pdbx_strand_id
1 'polypeptide(L)'
;VMALERIPADIKADGGVARSSDPAMIVDVMNSCSVPVMAKARIGHFYEAKILEALQVDCIDESEVLTAADETNHIDKRPFAIPFVCGAQDLGEALRRIA
;
A
#
# COMPACT_ATOMS: atom_id res chain seq x y z
N VAL A 1 10.99 -6.72 1.56
CA VAL A 1 10.77 -5.91 2.78
C VAL A 1 9.61 -4.95 2.57
N MET A 2 8.99 -4.43 3.64
CA MET A 2 7.96 -3.39 3.55
C MET A 2 8.60 -2.03 3.82
N ALA A 3 8.53 -1.11 2.86
CA ALA A 3 9.02 0.27 3.01
C ALA A 3 7.93 1.11 3.71
N LEU A 4 8.23 1.56 4.93
CA LEU A 4 7.27 2.30 5.75
C LEU A 4 7.97 3.19 6.76
N GLU A 5 7.51 4.44 6.89
CA GLU A 5 8.06 5.42 7.83
C GLU A 5 7.83 5.07 9.31
N ARG A 6 6.70 4.44 9.63
CA ARG A 6 6.23 4.19 11.00
C ARG A 6 5.57 2.84 11.12
N ILE A 7 6.02 1.97 12.01
CA ILE A 7 5.42 0.63 12.12
C ILE A 7 3.94 0.70 12.56
N PRO A 8 3.12 -0.34 12.29
CA PRO A 8 1.67 -0.30 12.58
C PRO A 8 1.32 0.00 14.05
N ALA A 9 2.19 -0.36 14.99
CA ALA A 9 2.02 -0.02 16.41
C ALA A 9 2.10 1.50 16.64
N ASP A 10 3.06 2.16 16.00
CA ASP A 10 3.29 3.61 16.13
C ASP A 10 2.18 4.40 15.44
N ILE A 11 1.74 3.95 14.25
CA ILE A 11 0.60 4.56 13.54
C ILE A 11 -0.65 4.61 14.44
N LYS A 12 -0.91 3.53 15.18
CA LYS A 12 -2.05 3.46 16.11
C LYS A 12 -1.86 4.37 17.33
N ALA A 13 -0.63 4.51 17.82
CA ALA A 13 -0.32 5.34 18.99
C ALA A 13 -0.36 6.84 18.68
N ASP A 14 0.19 7.25 17.53
CA ASP A 14 0.25 8.65 17.08
C ASP A 14 -1.14 9.21 16.72
N GLY A 15 -2.02 8.35 16.19
CA GLY A 15 -3.29 8.76 15.62
C GLY A 15 -3.14 9.65 14.38
N GLY A 16 -4.22 10.35 14.02
CA GLY A 16 -4.25 11.22 12.85
C GLY A 16 -4.36 10.47 11.51
N VAL A 17 -3.87 11.10 10.44
CA VAL A 17 -3.98 10.56 9.07
C VAL A 17 -2.69 9.86 8.67
N ALA A 18 -2.76 8.55 8.49
CA ALA A 18 -1.68 7.73 7.95
C ALA A 18 -1.81 7.62 6.43
N ARG A 19 -0.73 7.94 5.71
CA ARG A 19 -0.67 7.97 4.23
C ARG A 19 0.41 7.02 3.73
N SER A 20 0.54 6.92 2.41
CA SER A 20 1.72 6.30 1.81
C SER A 20 3.01 7.02 2.25
N SER A 21 4.11 6.28 2.33
CA SER A 21 5.41 6.83 2.75
C SER A 21 6.01 7.74 1.68
N ASP A 22 6.90 8.64 2.09
CA ASP A 22 7.59 9.54 1.15
C ASP A 22 8.28 8.74 0.03
N PRO A 23 8.05 9.08 -1.25
CA PRO A 23 8.75 8.47 -2.39
C PRO A 23 10.26 8.40 -2.23
N ALA A 24 10.91 9.42 -1.67
CA ALA A 24 12.35 9.44 -1.45
C ALA A 24 12.78 8.33 -0.47
N MET A 25 12.04 8.16 0.63
CA MET A 25 12.29 7.11 1.61
C MET A 25 12.12 5.71 0.99
N ILE A 26 11.10 5.51 0.15
CA ILE A 26 10.88 4.24 -0.54
C ILE A 26 12.06 3.91 -1.46
N VAL A 27 12.52 4.89 -2.25
CA VAL A 27 13.68 4.74 -3.15
C VAL A 27 14.95 4.42 -2.36
N ASP A 28 15.17 5.07 -1.22
CA ASP A 28 16.31 4.78 -0.34
C ASP A 28 16.28 3.32 0.16
N VAL A 29 15.10 2.83 0.56
CA VAL A 29 14.93 1.42 0.96
C VAL A 29 15.21 0.47 -0.20
N MET A 30 14.66 0.75 -1.39
CA MET A 30 14.91 -0.04 -2.60
C MET A 30 16.40 -0.13 -2.95
N ASN A 31 17.14 0.98 -2.81
CA ASN A 31 18.58 1.00 -3.06
C ASN A 31 19.40 0.32 -1.97
N SER A 32 18.84 0.18 -0.75
CA SER A 32 19.55 -0.40 0.40
C SER A 32 19.54 -1.94 0.43
N CYS A 33 18.65 -2.60 -0.30
CA CYS A 33 18.49 -4.05 -0.24
C CYS A 33 18.21 -4.68 -1.60
N SER A 34 18.62 -5.94 -1.78
CA SER A 34 18.46 -6.70 -3.03
C SER A 34 17.22 -7.63 -3.02
N VAL A 35 16.36 -7.51 -2.01
CA VAL A 35 15.12 -8.29 -1.90
C VAL A 35 13.91 -7.45 -2.33
N PRO A 36 12.82 -8.06 -2.84
CA PRO A 36 11.65 -7.32 -3.29
C PRO A 36 11.10 -6.36 -2.24
N VAL A 37 10.80 -5.12 -2.62
CA VAL A 37 10.27 -4.05 -1.77
C VAL A 37 8.80 -3.82 -2.06
N MET A 38 8.00 -3.84 -1.00
CA MET A 38 6.58 -3.51 -1.04
C MET A 38 6.36 -2.14 -0.40
N ALA A 39 5.32 -1.44 -0.84
CA ALA A 39 4.90 -0.16 -0.25
C ALA A 39 3.38 -0.11 -0.11
N LYS A 40 2.90 0.64 0.88
CA LYS A 40 1.47 0.76 1.17
C LYS A 40 0.82 1.93 0.46
N ALA A 41 -0.38 1.71 -0.05
CA ALA A 41 -1.31 2.73 -0.49
C ALA A 41 -2.56 2.69 0.40
N ARG A 42 -3.21 3.84 0.60
CA ARG A 42 -4.49 3.91 1.30
C ARG A 42 -5.59 3.20 0.49
N ILE A 43 -6.58 2.65 1.19
CA ILE A 43 -7.79 2.08 0.57
C ILE A 43 -8.42 3.12 -0.36
N GLY A 44 -8.61 2.73 -1.62
CA GLY A 44 -9.23 3.54 -2.67
C GLY A 44 -8.34 4.63 -3.29
N HIS A 45 -7.12 4.83 -2.80
CA HIS A 45 -6.28 5.94 -3.26
C HIS A 45 -5.49 5.63 -4.53
N PHE A 46 -6.18 5.62 -5.67
CA PHE A 46 -5.61 5.29 -6.98
C PHE A 46 -4.30 6.01 -7.32
N TYR A 47 -4.18 7.31 -7.02
CA TYR A 47 -2.97 8.06 -7.35
C TYR A 47 -1.77 7.75 -6.45
N GLU A 48 -1.98 7.24 -5.23
CA GLU A 48 -0.86 6.76 -4.40
C GLU A 48 -0.30 5.49 -5.04
N ALA A 49 -1.18 4.56 -5.43
CA ALA A 49 -0.78 3.39 -6.17
C ALA A 49 -0.08 3.72 -7.50
N LYS A 50 -0.52 4.76 -8.24
CA LYS A 50 0.16 5.18 -9.48
C LYS A 50 1.55 5.74 -9.24
N ILE A 51 1.76 6.47 -8.13
CA ILE A 51 3.09 6.91 -7.72
C ILE A 51 3.96 5.69 -7.41
N LEU A 52 3.47 4.74 -6.62
CA LEU A 52 4.21 3.51 -6.28
C LEU A 52 4.57 2.67 -7.51
N GLU A 53 3.65 2.55 -8.48
CA GLU A 53 3.91 1.91 -9.77
C GLU A 53 5.00 2.63 -10.56
N ALA A 54 4.98 3.98 -10.59
CA ALA A 54 6.02 4.77 -11.25
C ALA A 54 7.39 4.65 -10.56
N LEU A 55 7.41 4.44 -9.24
CA LEU A 55 8.62 4.13 -8.48
C LEU A 55 9.11 2.69 -8.70
N GLN A 56 8.33 1.85 -9.37
CA GLN A 56 8.64 0.45 -9.65
C GLN A 56 8.85 -0.40 -8.39
N VAL A 57 8.02 -0.19 -7.38
CA VAL A 57 7.97 -1.14 -6.24
C VAL A 57 7.51 -2.50 -6.73
N ASP A 58 7.97 -3.57 -6.09
CA ASP A 58 7.69 -4.94 -6.53
C ASP A 58 6.23 -5.38 -6.26
N CYS A 59 5.56 -4.74 -5.29
CA CYS A 59 4.17 -4.99 -4.97
C CYS A 59 3.55 -3.81 -4.19
N ILE A 60 2.29 -3.50 -4.46
CA ILE A 60 1.50 -2.51 -3.69
C ILE A 60 0.62 -3.22 -2.68
N ASP A 61 0.65 -2.74 -1.45
CA ASP A 61 -0.28 -3.17 -0.40
C ASP A 61 -1.37 -2.12 -0.21
N GLU A 62 -2.58 -2.39 -0.71
CA GLU A 62 -3.75 -1.55 -0.41
C GLU A 62 -4.25 -1.88 0.99
N SER A 63 -3.88 -1.04 1.96
CA SER A 63 -3.86 -1.46 3.36
C SER A 63 -4.83 -0.69 4.24
N GLU A 64 -5.62 -1.44 4.99
CA GLU A 64 -6.49 -1.00 6.09
C GLU A 64 -5.73 -0.46 7.30
N VAL A 65 -4.40 -0.64 7.33
CA VAL A 65 -3.53 -0.03 8.35
C VAL A 65 -3.41 1.48 8.16
N LEU A 66 -3.55 1.96 6.91
CA LEU A 66 -3.54 3.39 6.61
C LEU A 66 -4.96 3.96 6.66
N THR A 67 -5.09 5.27 6.79
CA THR A 67 -6.40 5.93 6.79
C THR A 67 -7.06 5.79 5.42
N ALA A 68 -8.26 5.23 5.33
CA ALA A 68 -8.96 5.06 4.06
C ALA A 68 -9.12 6.41 3.33
N ALA A 69 -8.91 6.41 2.02
CA ALA A 69 -9.14 7.58 1.16
C ALA A 69 -10.51 7.54 0.49
N ASP A 70 -11.00 6.34 0.18
CA ASP A 70 -12.38 6.07 -0.21
C ASP A 70 -12.94 5.01 0.73
N GLU A 71 -14.05 5.31 1.41
CA GLU A 71 -14.71 4.39 2.35
C GLU A 71 -15.63 3.38 1.65
N THR A 72 -15.94 3.61 0.37
CA THR A 72 -16.89 2.81 -0.41
C THR A 72 -16.17 1.86 -1.36
N ASN A 73 -15.09 2.32 -2.01
CA ASN A 73 -14.44 1.57 -3.08
C ASN A 73 -12.97 1.28 -2.79
N HIS A 74 -12.51 0.14 -3.30
CA HIS A 74 -11.08 -0.17 -3.38
C HIS A 74 -10.56 0.25 -4.75
N ILE A 75 -9.24 0.34 -4.87
CA ILE A 75 -8.55 0.61 -6.14
C ILE A 75 -8.92 -0.50 -7.15
N ASP A 76 -9.27 -0.12 -8.37
CA ASP A 76 -9.31 -1.05 -9.51
C ASP A 76 -7.87 -1.45 -9.88
N LYS A 77 -7.51 -2.70 -9.60
CA LYS A 77 -6.12 -3.21 -9.69
C LYS A 77 -5.76 -3.68 -11.09
N ARG A 78 -6.76 -4.05 -11.90
CA ARG A 78 -6.58 -4.59 -13.25
C ARG A 78 -5.75 -3.71 -14.19
N PRO A 79 -5.79 -2.36 -14.11
CA PRO A 79 -4.99 -1.49 -14.96
C PRO A 79 -3.52 -1.31 -14.52
N PHE A 80 -3.07 -1.99 -13.46
CA PHE A 80 -1.69 -1.88 -12.97
C PHE A 80 -0.83 -3.04 -13.49
N ALA A 81 0.43 -2.74 -13.81
CA ALA A 81 1.40 -3.73 -14.26
C ALA A 81 2.07 -4.47 -13.08
N ILE A 82 2.06 -3.88 -11.90
CA ILE A 82 2.62 -4.45 -10.68
C ILE A 82 1.53 -5.10 -9.80
N PRO A 83 1.87 -6.19 -9.08
CA PRO A 83 0.89 -6.92 -8.30
C PRO A 83 0.44 -6.13 -7.07
N PHE A 84 -0.72 -6.54 -6.54
CA PHE A 84 -1.28 -6.04 -5.30
C PHE A 84 -1.39 -7.13 -4.25
N VAL A 85 -1.25 -6.75 -2.99
CA VAL A 85 -1.68 -7.50 -1.81
C VAL A 85 -2.77 -6.72 -1.09
N CYS A 86 -3.75 -7.43 -0.53
CA CYS A 86 -4.86 -6.84 0.22
C CYS A 86 -5.18 -7.69 1.44
N GLY A 87 -5.58 -7.04 2.54
CA GLY A 87 -6.15 -7.70 3.70
C GLY A 87 -7.55 -8.27 3.39
N ALA A 88 -7.91 -9.35 4.08
CA ALA A 88 -9.25 -9.91 4.08
C ALA A 88 -9.51 -10.60 5.44
N GLN A 89 -10.68 -10.34 6.03
CA GLN A 89 -11.12 -10.96 7.28
C GLN A 89 -11.99 -12.21 7.05
N ASP A 90 -12.58 -12.32 5.86
CA ASP A 90 -13.38 -13.46 5.45
C ASP A 90 -13.21 -13.78 3.95
N LEU A 91 -13.81 -14.90 3.53
CA LEU A 91 -13.76 -15.35 2.15
C LEU A 91 -14.45 -14.37 1.18
N GLY A 92 -15.53 -13.72 1.60
CA GLY A 92 -16.25 -12.77 0.77
C GLY A 92 -15.39 -11.54 0.46
N GLU A 93 -14.68 -11.02 1.44
CA GLU A 93 -13.69 -9.95 1.26
C GLU A 93 -12.57 -10.40 0.33
N ALA A 94 -11.97 -11.57 0.58
CA ALA A 94 -10.89 -12.09 -0.26
C ALA A 94 -11.31 -12.20 -1.73
N LEU A 95 -12.48 -12.77 -2.02
CA LEU A 95 -13.00 -12.91 -3.38
C LEU A 95 -13.28 -11.56 -4.06
N ARG A 96 -13.70 -10.54 -3.31
CA ARG A 96 -13.89 -9.17 -3.84
C ARG A 96 -12.57 -8.43 -4.10
N ARG A 97 -11.44 -8.88 -3.54
CA ARG A 97 -10.11 -8.26 -3.72
C ARG A 97 -9.29 -8.86 -4.87
N ILE A 98 -9.61 -10.08 -5.31
CA ILE A 98 -8.89 -10.81 -6.37
C ILE A 98 -9.23 -10.31 -7.79
N ALA A 99 -10.31 -9.53 -7.94
CA ALA A 99 -10.85 -9.08 -9.22
C ALA A 99 -10.10 -7.90 -9.86
#